data_AF-A0A8H2XTA1-F1
#
_entry.id   AF-A0A8H2XTA1-F1
#
_cell.length_a   1.000
_cell.length_b   1.000
_cell.length_c   1.000
_cell.angle_alpha   90.00
_cell.angle_beta   90.00
_cell.angle_gamma   90.00
#
_symmetry.space_group_name_H-M   'P 1'
#
loop_
_entity.id
_entity.type
_entity.pdbx_description
1 polymer ?
#
loop_
_entity_poly.entity_id
_entity_poly.type
_entity_poly.pdbx_seq_one_letter_code
_entity_poly.pdbx_strand_id
1 'polypeptide(L)'
;MALGTPLCTGFNDLVCPQRQARVFAHKLFHLFDILRAIPEFKDIPILSHPELFRPPGFHDLEKRMDEMHMPRVRPYDESTYAGSIQGLRDFLQQLGFNVEDKIIKMTLEMMIPWIGDQLTIARLRGLQWQHQEEPNGYDRLDPFIFIFGWFHALMCLSSAAFENHRGSVAGLGFQHSVLVLCRHGF
;
A
#
# COMPACT_ATOMS: atom_id res chain seq x y z
N MET A 1 -14.67 -0.13 -34.65
CA MET A 1 -13.93 0.12 -33.39
C MET A 1 -12.90 -0.99 -33.27
N ALA A 2 -11.63 -0.72 -33.60
CA ALA A 2 -10.58 -1.70 -33.44
C ALA A 2 -10.27 -1.83 -31.95
N LEU A 3 -10.37 -3.03 -31.40
CA LEU A 3 -9.85 -3.37 -30.07
C LEU A 3 -8.36 -3.06 -30.10
N GLY A 4 -7.96 -1.98 -29.43
CA GLY A 4 -6.56 -1.60 -29.29
C GLY A 4 -5.77 -2.77 -28.73
N THR A 5 -4.57 -2.99 -29.23
CA THR A 5 -3.63 -3.95 -28.67
C THR A 5 -3.55 -3.75 -27.15
N PRO A 6 -3.69 -4.81 -26.34
CA PRO A 6 -3.57 -4.69 -24.89
C PRO A 6 -2.20 -4.11 -24.56
N LEU A 7 -2.16 -3.11 -23.67
CA LEU A 7 -0.93 -2.52 -23.14
C LEU A 7 -0.08 -3.64 -22.53
N CYS A 8 0.89 -4.15 -23.29
CA CYS A 8 1.82 -5.14 -22.83
C CYS A 8 3.02 -4.40 -22.22
N THR A 9 3.04 -4.25 -20.91
CA THR A 9 4.18 -3.65 -20.20
C THR A 9 5.30 -4.68 -20.10
N GLY A 10 6.36 -4.52 -20.89
CA GLY A 10 7.58 -5.31 -20.82
C GLY A 10 8.57 -4.80 -19.77
N PHE A 11 9.63 -5.57 -19.51
CA PHE A 11 10.71 -5.15 -18.60
C PHE A 11 11.35 -3.82 -19.01
N ASN A 12 11.47 -3.56 -20.32
CA ASN A 12 11.99 -2.30 -20.85
C ASN A 12 11.08 -1.09 -20.55
N ASP A 13 9.78 -1.30 -20.35
CA ASP A 13 8.84 -0.23 -19.94
C ASP A 13 9.02 0.14 -18.46
N LEU A 14 9.59 -0.77 -17.65
CA LEU A 14 10.01 -0.48 -16.28
C LEU A 14 11.33 0.32 -16.25
N VAL A 15 12.13 0.21 -17.31
CA VAL A 15 13.43 0.87 -17.49
C VAL A 15 13.27 2.01 -18.50
N CYS A 16 12.39 2.97 -18.22
CA CYS A 16 12.30 4.20 -19.02
C CYS A 16 13.44 5.15 -18.64
N PRO A 17 14.44 5.40 -19.51
CA PRO A 17 15.60 6.23 -19.16
C PRO A 17 15.21 7.64 -18.74
N GLN A 18 14.18 8.20 -19.38
CA GLN A 18 13.66 9.53 -19.04
C GLN A 18 13.01 9.52 -17.64
N ARG A 19 12.27 8.47 -17.28
CA ARG A 19 11.71 8.31 -15.93
C ARG A 19 12.82 8.16 -14.90
N GLN A 20 13.84 7.34 -15.18
CA GLN A 20 14.99 7.15 -14.29
C GLN A 20 15.79 8.44 -14.10
N ALA A 21 16.03 9.21 -15.17
CA ALA A 21 16.68 10.51 -15.10
C ALA A 21 15.89 11.50 -14.24
N ARG A 22 14.56 11.54 -14.36
CA ARG A 22 13.70 12.37 -13.50
C ARG A 22 13.76 11.95 -12.04
N VAL A 23 13.68 10.65 -11.75
CA VAL A 23 13.78 10.11 -10.38
C VAL A 23 15.16 10.41 -9.78
N PHE A 24 16.23 10.26 -10.57
CA PHE A 24 17.58 10.59 -10.15
C PHE A 24 17.74 12.08 -9.84
N ALA A 25 17.27 12.96 -10.72
CA ALA A 25 17.25 14.41 -10.47
C ALA A 25 16.49 14.76 -9.19
N HIS A 26 15.30 14.17 -8.99
CA HIS A 26 14.53 14.34 -7.75
C HIS A 26 15.32 13.89 -6.51
N LYS A 27 16.00 12.74 -6.56
CA LYS A 27 16.85 12.25 -5.47
C LYS A 27 18.02 13.19 -5.16
N LEU A 28 18.65 13.77 -6.19
CA LEU A 28 19.73 14.74 -5.99
C LEU A 28 19.25 15.99 -5.26
N PHE A 29 18.11 16.56 -5.67
CA PHE A 29 17.54 17.70 -4.95
C PHE A 29 17.15 17.36 -3.52
N HIS A 30 16.60 16.16 -3.29
CA HIS A 30 16.30 15.69 -1.94
C HIS A 30 17.57 15.56 -1.07
N LEU A 31 18.69 15.11 -1.64
CA LEU A 31 19.98 15.09 -0.95
C LEU A 31 20.43 16.51 -0.57
N PHE A 32 20.31 17.49 -1.46
CA PHE A 32 20.65 18.88 -1.13
C PHE A 32 19.74 19.46 -0.05
N ASP A 33 18.45 19.12 -0.05
CA ASP A 33 17.51 19.52 1.01
C ASP A 33 17.94 18.94 2.37
N ILE A 34 18.35 17.67 2.41
CA ILE A 34 18.88 17.02 3.62
C ILE A 34 20.16 17.74 4.09
N LEU A 35 21.10 18.00 3.18
CA LEU A 35 22.36 18.67 3.52
C LEU A 35 22.10 20.08 4.09
N ARG A 36 21.12 20.83 3.57
CA ARG A 36 20.73 22.14 4.11
C ARG A 36 20.02 22.06 5.47
N ALA A 37 19.32 20.96 5.74
CA ALA A 37 18.62 20.76 7.01
C ALA A 37 19.58 20.48 8.18
N ILE A 38 20.81 20.03 7.88
CA ILE A 38 21.87 19.78 8.86
C ILE A 38 22.51 21.13 9.25
N PRO A 39 22.41 21.58 10.52
CA PRO A 39 22.90 22.89 10.95
C PRO A 39 24.37 23.15 10.61
N GLU A 40 25.22 22.13 10.70
CA GLU A 40 26.66 22.18 10.48
C GLU A 40 27.05 22.47 9.02
N PHE A 41 26.13 22.21 8.08
CA PHE A 41 26.36 22.41 6.64
C PHE A 41 25.72 23.69 6.11
N LYS A 42 25.05 24.47 6.96
CA LYS A 42 24.38 25.72 6.57
C LYS A 42 25.34 26.75 5.97
N ASP A 43 26.60 26.76 6.42
CA ASP A 43 27.60 27.73 6.01
C ASP A 43 28.36 27.35 4.73
N ILE A 44 28.04 26.20 4.11
CA ILE A 44 28.69 25.76 2.87
C ILE A 44 28.18 26.62 1.69
N PRO A 45 29.03 27.41 1.03
CA PRO A 45 28.58 28.38 0.02
C PRO A 45 27.89 27.73 -1.19
N ILE A 46 28.37 26.55 -1.62
CA ILE A 46 27.82 25.86 -2.79
C ILE A 46 26.35 25.46 -2.57
N LEU A 47 25.93 25.15 -1.34
CA LEU A 47 24.55 24.74 -1.04
C LEU A 47 23.53 25.87 -1.19
N SER A 48 24.00 27.12 -1.21
CA SER A 48 23.18 28.33 -1.42
C SER A 48 22.98 28.68 -2.90
N HIS A 49 23.56 27.91 -3.84
CA HIS A 49 23.46 28.22 -5.26
C HIS A 49 22.03 27.97 -5.81
N PRO A 50 21.43 28.90 -6.58
CA PRO A 50 20.07 28.81 -7.12
C PRO A 50 19.78 27.51 -7.90
N GLU A 51 20.75 26.98 -8.63
CA GLU A 51 20.57 25.75 -9.42
C GLU A 51 20.48 24.48 -8.58
N LEU A 52 20.87 24.52 -7.31
CA LEU A 52 20.74 23.39 -6.39
C LEU A 52 19.40 23.40 -5.65
N PHE A 53 18.54 24.39 -5.90
CA PHE A 53 17.18 24.39 -5.39
C PHE A 53 16.31 23.51 -6.25
N ARG A 54 15.43 22.75 -5.60
CA ARG A 54 14.48 21.90 -6.29
C ARG A 54 13.61 22.76 -7.23
N PRO A 55 13.50 22.42 -8.53
CA PRO A 55 12.54 23.07 -9.41
C PRO A 55 11.12 22.75 -8.93
N PRO A 56 10.15 23.66 -9.12
CA PRO A 56 8.76 23.38 -8.74
C PRO A 56 8.28 22.12 -9.45
N GLY A 57 7.76 21.15 -8.69
CA GLY A 57 7.24 19.90 -9.24
C GLY A 57 6.01 20.18 -10.09
N PHE A 58 5.88 19.46 -11.22
CA PHE A 58 4.72 19.53 -12.11
C PHE A 58 3.37 19.23 -11.40
N HIS A 59 3.44 18.53 -10.27
CA HIS A 59 2.31 18.19 -9.39
C HIS A 59 2.73 18.29 -7.92
N ASP A 60 3.54 19.29 -7.56
CA ASP A 60 3.76 19.54 -6.13
C ASP A 60 2.39 19.85 -5.50
N LEU A 61 1.98 19.00 -4.56
CA LEU A 61 0.78 19.25 -3.79
C LEU A 61 0.99 20.57 -3.05
N GLU A 62 0.09 21.54 -3.26
CA GLU A 62 0.15 22.87 -2.61
C GLU A 62 0.25 22.78 -1.08
N LYS A 63 -0.18 21.65 -0.51
CA LYS A 63 -0.11 21.32 0.90
C LYS A 63 0.63 20.01 1.11
N ARG A 64 1.58 19.99 2.05
CA ARG A 64 2.22 18.77 2.56
C ARG A 64 1.09 17.89 3.15
N MET A 65 0.80 16.75 2.51
CA MET A 65 -0.18 15.78 3.01
C MET A 65 0.50 14.72 3.87
N ASP A 66 1.28 15.15 4.86
CA ASP A 66 1.94 14.26 5.82
C ASP A 66 1.12 14.02 7.09
N GLU A 67 -0.04 14.66 7.20
CA GLU A 67 -0.99 14.41 8.28
C GLU A 67 -1.66 13.04 8.06
N MET A 68 -1.16 12.02 8.77
CA MET A 68 -1.81 10.73 8.86
C MET A 68 -2.94 10.79 9.89
N HIS A 69 -4.18 10.73 9.43
CA HIS A 69 -5.34 10.56 10.29
C HIS A 69 -5.60 9.06 10.49
N MET A 70 -5.33 8.56 11.70
CA MET A 70 -5.62 7.17 12.04
C MET A 70 -7.12 7.02 12.36
N PRO A 71 -7.86 6.17 11.64
CA PRO A 71 -9.22 5.81 12.04
C PRO A 71 -9.24 5.17 13.43
N ARG A 72 -10.32 5.35 14.16
CA ARG A 72 -10.61 4.66 15.41
C ARG A 72 -10.70 3.16 15.17
N VAL A 73 -10.05 2.40 16.05
CA VAL A 73 -10.14 0.95 16.08
C VAL A 73 -11.54 0.51 16.51
N ARG A 74 -12.10 -0.49 15.82
CA ARG A 74 -13.37 -1.12 16.16
C ARG A 74 -13.20 -2.62 16.38
N PRO A 75 -13.96 -3.23 17.30
CA PRO A 75 -13.87 -4.65 17.59
C PRO A 75 -14.75 -5.47 16.63
N TYR A 76 -14.61 -5.26 15.32
CA TYR A 76 -15.32 -6.08 14.34
C TYR A 76 -14.57 -7.38 14.09
N ASP A 77 -15.33 -8.47 13.98
CA ASP A 77 -14.77 -9.76 13.62
C ASP A 77 -14.59 -9.86 12.10
N GLU A 78 -13.49 -9.28 11.62
CA GLU A 78 -13.09 -9.32 10.20
C GLU A 78 -12.76 -10.75 9.71
N SER A 79 -12.79 -11.76 10.60
CA SER A 79 -12.77 -13.18 10.24
C SER A 79 -14.09 -13.67 9.60
N THR A 80 -15.11 -12.81 9.52
CA THR A 80 -16.42 -13.13 8.91
C THR A 80 -16.76 -12.14 7.79
N TYR A 81 -17.60 -12.56 6.84
CA TYR A 81 -18.11 -11.64 5.81
C TYR A 81 -18.85 -10.44 6.44
N ALA A 82 -19.68 -10.70 7.45
CA ALA A 82 -20.44 -9.68 8.16
C ALA A 82 -19.53 -8.66 8.85
N GLY A 83 -18.45 -9.10 9.51
CA GLY A 83 -17.50 -8.20 10.14
C GLY A 83 -16.67 -7.42 9.12
N SER A 84 -16.23 -8.04 8.01
CA SER A 84 -15.48 -7.34 6.96
C SER A 84 -16.31 -6.19 6.35
N ILE A 85 -17.60 -6.41 6.06
CA ILE A 85 -18.45 -5.34 5.52
C ILE A 85 -18.76 -4.25 6.55
N GLN A 86 -18.88 -4.60 7.84
CA GLN A 86 -19.02 -3.63 8.92
C GLN A 86 -17.78 -2.76 9.05
N GLY A 87 -16.58 -3.34 8.98
CA GLY A 87 -15.32 -2.62 8.98
C GLY A 87 -15.20 -1.63 7.83
N LEU A 88 -15.54 -2.06 6.60
CA LEU A 88 -15.54 -1.19 5.42
C LEU A 88 -16.53 -0.02 5.57
N ARG A 89 -17.75 -0.27 6.05
CA ARG A 89 -18.77 0.76 6.27
C ARG A 89 -18.40 1.74 7.38
N ASP A 90 -17.88 1.26 8.51
CA ASP A 90 -17.42 2.13 9.60
C ASP A 90 -16.21 2.96 9.15
N PHE A 91 -15.27 2.40 8.38
CA PHE A 91 -14.18 3.17 7.79
C PHE A 91 -14.68 4.33 6.93
N LEU A 92 -15.62 4.08 6.01
CA LEU A 92 -16.26 5.13 5.23
C LEU A 92 -16.96 6.16 6.12
N GLN A 93 -17.66 5.72 7.15
CA GLN A 93 -18.33 6.61 8.10
C GLN A 93 -17.35 7.52 8.84
N GLN A 94 -16.20 6.99 9.27
CA GLN A 94 -15.15 7.75 9.93
C GLN A 94 -14.52 8.80 9.00
N LEU A 95 -14.45 8.52 7.70
CA LEU A 95 -14.05 9.48 6.68
C LEU A 95 -15.17 10.45 6.25
N GLY A 96 -16.38 10.29 6.81
CA GLY A 96 -17.54 11.12 6.49
C GLY A 96 -18.19 10.80 5.15
N PHE A 97 -18.03 9.59 4.62
CA PHE A 97 -18.72 9.02 3.46
C PHE A 97 -20.00 8.27 3.86
N ASN A 98 -20.75 8.83 4.80
CA ASN A 98 -22.03 8.30 5.30
C ASN A 98 -23.22 9.22 4.99
N VAL A 99 -23.04 10.16 4.06
CA VAL A 99 -24.07 11.11 3.60
C VAL A 99 -24.43 10.76 2.17
N GLU A 100 -25.72 10.79 1.84
CA GLU A 100 -26.27 10.36 0.55
C GLU A 100 -25.51 10.94 -0.65
N ASP A 101 -25.34 12.26 -0.73
CA ASP A 101 -24.62 12.92 -1.84
C ASP A 101 -23.20 12.38 -2.04
N LYS A 102 -22.48 12.12 -0.94
CA LYS A 102 -21.11 11.59 -0.99
C LYS A 102 -21.07 10.13 -1.39
N ILE A 103 -22.05 9.34 -0.95
CA ILE A 103 -22.19 7.94 -1.34
C ILE A 103 -22.49 7.87 -2.85
N ILE A 104 -23.42 8.68 -3.34
CA ILE A 104 -23.74 8.78 -4.77
C ILE A 104 -22.50 9.17 -5.56
N LYS A 105 -21.82 10.26 -5.16
CA LYS A 105 -20.61 10.72 -5.85
C LYS A 105 -19.51 9.66 -5.87
N MET A 106 -19.24 9.03 -4.72
CA MET A 106 -18.28 7.93 -4.62
C MET A 106 -18.66 6.79 -5.56
N THR A 107 -19.95 6.48 -5.64
CA THR A 107 -20.45 5.35 -6.41
C THR A 107 -20.35 5.56 -7.92
N LEU A 108 -20.56 6.80 -8.37
CA LEU A 108 -20.58 7.15 -9.79
C LEU A 108 -19.23 7.59 -10.35
N GLU A 109 -18.37 8.19 -9.51
CA GLU A 109 -17.18 8.93 -10.00
C GLU A 109 -15.86 8.37 -9.48
N MET A 110 -15.85 7.46 -8.50
CA MET A 110 -14.63 7.02 -7.83
C MET A 110 -14.31 5.55 -8.04
N MET A 111 -13.01 5.26 -8.04
CA MET A 111 -12.46 3.92 -7.88
C MET A 111 -11.55 3.93 -6.65
N ILE A 112 -11.91 3.14 -5.64
CA ILE A 112 -11.23 3.08 -4.36
C ILE A 112 -10.41 1.78 -4.30
N PRO A 113 -9.07 1.85 -4.43
CA PRO A 113 -8.22 0.70 -4.17
C PRO A 113 -8.27 0.37 -2.68
N TRP A 114 -8.75 -0.82 -2.35
CA TRP A 114 -8.78 -1.32 -0.98
C TRP A 114 -7.69 -2.38 -0.79
N ILE A 115 -6.79 -2.11 0.15
CA ILE A 115 -5.63 -2.96 0.46
C ILE A 115 -5.73 -3.35 1.93
N GLY A 116 -5.59 -4.65 2.23
CA GLY A 116 -5.66 -5.17 3.58
C GLY A 116 -4.99 -6.53 3.68
N ASP A 117 -5.23 -7.22 4.79
CA ASP A 117 -4.88 -8.62 4.89
C ASP A 117 -5.62 -9.45 3.82
N GLN A 118 -4.97 -10.52 3.37
CA GLN A 118 -5.47 -11.27 2.23
C GLN A 118 -6.82 -11.94 2.51
N LEU A 119 -7.10 -12.27 3.77
CA LEU A 119 -8.32 -12.95 4.14
C LEU A 119 -9.51 -11.99 4.08
N THR A 120 -9.36 -10.77 4.60
CA THR A 120 -10.35 -9.69 4.48
C THR A 120 -10.60 -9.32 3.02
N ILE A 121 -9.54 -9.19 2.20
CA ILE A 121 -9.64 -8.92 0.77
C ILE A 121 -10.43 -10.01 0.03
N ALA A 122 -10.14 -11.28 0.33
CA ALA A 122 -10.85 -12.40 -0.28
C ALA A 122 -12.34 -12.40 0.08
N ARG A 123 -12.67 -12.07 1.33
CA ARG A 123 -14.08 -11.96 1.79
C ARG A 123 -14.82 -10.81 1.13
N LEU A 124 -14.23 -9.62 1.09
CA LEU A 124 -14.87 -8.45 0.46
C LEU A 124 -15.09 -8.67 -1.04
N ARG A 125 -14.15 -9.33 -1.72
CA ARG A 125 -14.34 -9.76 -3.11
C ARG A 125 -15.47 -10.80 -3.25
N GLY A 126 -15.57 -11.74 -2.31
CA GLY A 126 -16.68 -12.69 -2.25
C GLY A 126 -18.03 -12.00 -2.07
N LEU A 127 -18.11 -10.98 -1.22
CA LEU A 127 -19.31 -10.15 -1.06
C LEU A 127 -19.65 -9.38 -2.33
N GLN A 128 -18.67 -8.74 -2.95
CA GLN A 128 -18.86 -8.03 -4.22
C GLN A 128 -19.44 -8.97 -5.29
N TRP A 129 -18.98 -10.22 -5.35
CA TRP A 129 -19.54 -11.24 -6.22
C TRP A 129 -20.98 -11.65 -5.83
N GLN A 130 -21.24 -11.85 -4.55
CA GLN A 130 -22.59 -12.21 -4.07
C GLN A 130 -23.61 -11.10 -4.27
N HIS A 131 -23.17 -9.86 -4.20
CA HIS A 131 -24.03 -8.69 -4.29
C HIS A 131 -24.30 -8.26 -5.73
N GLN A 132 -23.85 -8.97 -6.77
CA GLN A 132 -24.01 -8.50 -8.17
C GLN A 132 -25.46 -8.22 -8.58
N GLU A 133 -26.44 -8.82 -7.91
CA GLU A 133 -27.87 -8.62 -8.15
C GLU A 133 -28.49 -7.46 -7.37
N GLU A 134 -27.73 -6.81 -6.47
CA GLU A 134 -28.22 -5.66 -5.71
C GLU A 134 -28.54 -4.48 -6.64
N PRO A 135 -29.61 -3.72 -6.40
CA PRO A 135 -30.11 -2.71 -7.33
C PRO A 135 -29.19 -1.50 -7.46
N ASN A 136 -28.37 -1.21 -6.44
CA ASN A 136 -27.52 -0.03 -6.40
C ASN A 136 -26.02 -0.40 -6.35
N GLY A 137 -25.19 0.42 -6.99
CA GLY A 137 -23.75 0.15 -7.09
C GLY A 137 -23.00 0.22 -5.76
N TYR A 138 -23.55 0.94 -4.78
CA TYR A 138 -22.97 1.01 -3.44
C TYR A 138 -23.05 -0.35 -2.73
N ASP A 139 -24.23 -0.97 -2.71
CA ASP A 139 -24.44 -2.29 -2.11
C ASP A 139 -23.73 -3.39 -2.89
N ARG A 140 -23.62 -3.25 -4.22
CA ARG A 140 -22.76 -4.11 -5.04
C ARG A 140 -21.26 -3.97 -4.76
N LEU A 141 -20.85 -2.93 -4.03
CA LEU A 141 -19.45 -2.56 -3.81
C LEU A 141 -18.71 -2.20 -5.11
N ASP A 142 -19.41 -1.69 -6.13
CA ASP A 142 -18.86 -1.31 -7.43
C ASP A 142 -17.65 -0.35 -7.35
N PRO A 143 -17.60 0.62 -6.41
CA PRO A 143 -16.48 1.57 -6.35
C PRO A 143 -15.18 0.94 -5.88
N PHE A 144 -15.23 -0.23 -5.26
CA PHE A 144 -14.08 -0.83 -4.60
C PHE A 144 -13.33 -1.78 -5.54
N ILE A 145 -12.01 -1.57 -5.60
CA ILE A 145 -11.07 -2.47 -6.25
C ILE A 145 -10.29 -3.17 -5.14
N PHE A 146 -10.65 -4.42 -4.84
CA PHE A 146 -9.99 -5.21 -3.81
C PHE A 146 -8.66 -5.77 -4.30
N ILE A 147 -7.56 -5.19 -3.83
CA ILE A 147 -6.19 -5.52 -4.25
C ILE A 147 -5.66 -6.67 -3.40
N PHE A 148 -5.07 -7.66 -4.06
CA PHE A 148 -4.44 -8.80 -3.40
C PHE A 148 -3.34 -8.34 -2.44
N GLY A 149 -3.38 -8.84 -1.20
CA GLY A 149 -2.44 -8.48 -0.14
C GLY A 149 -1.09 -9.14 -0.33
N TRP A 150 -0.27 -8.67 -1.29
CA TRP A 150 1.05 -9.23 -1.60
C TRP A 150 1.98 -9.34 -0.39
N PHE A 151 1.94 -8.37 0.51
CA PHE A 151 2.70 -8.41 1.76
C PHE A 151 2.36 -9.66 2.58
N HIS A 152 1.07 -9.98 2.74
CA HIS A 152 0.63 -11.16 3.48
C HIS A 152 0.98 -12.46 2.74
N ALA A 153 0.91 -12.47 1.41
CA ALA A 153 1.37 -13.61 0.62
C ALA A 153 2.87 -13.89 0.83
N LEU A 154 3.70 -12.84 0.88
CA LEU A 154 5.11 -12.96 1.20
C LEU A 154 5.31 -13.47 2.63
N MET A 155 4.60 -12.92 3.62
CA MET A 155 4.68 -13.40 5.01
C MET A 155 4.28 -14.87 5.14
N CYS A 156 3.20 -15.29 4.50
CA CYS A 156 2.76 -16.69 4.49
C CYS A 156 3.78 -17.60 3.80
N LEU A 157 4.35 -17.19 2.67
CA LEU A 157 5.39 -17.94 1.98
C LEU A 157 6.65 -18.06 2.83
N SER A 158 7.10 -16.97 3.45
CA SER A 158 8.24 -16.97 4.36
C SER A 158 7.99 -17.87 5.57
N SER A 159 6.78 -17.83 6.15
CA SER A 159 6.40 -18.72 7.24
C SER A 159 6.41 -20.19 6.80
N ALA A 160 5.85 -20.49 5.62
CA ALA A 160 5.84 -21.85 5.08
C ALA A 160 7.26 -22.35 4.80
N ALA A 161 8.11 -21.52 4.17
CA ALA A 161 9.50 -21.87 3.93
C ALA A 161 10.25 -22.11 5.25
N PHE A 162 10.05 -21.24 6.24
CA PHE A 162 10.64 -21.41 7.56
C PHE A 162 10.18 -22.71 8.22
N GLU A 163 8.87 -22.98 8.28
CA GLU A 163 8.35 -24.20 8.91
C GLU A 163 8.82 -25.50 8.21
N ASN A 164 8.93 -25.49 6.88
CA ASN A 164 9.40 -26.66 6.13
C ASN A 164 10.91 -26.87 6.20
N HIS A 165 11.71 -25.81 6.41
CA HIS A 165 13.17 -25.87 6.35
C HIS A 165 13.89 -25.62 7.68
N ARG A 166 13.19 -25.25 8.76
CA ARG A 166 13.79 -25.08 10.09
C ARG A 166 14.33 -26.38 10.70
N GLY A 167 14.02 -27.53 10.10
CA GLY A 167 14.42 -28.85 10.57
C GLY A 167 13.68 -29.25 11.84
N SER A 168 14.10 -30.38 12.42
CA SER A 168 13.52 -30.93 13.66
C SER A 168 14.52 -30.88 14.81
N VAL A 169 14.03 -31.14 16.03
CA VAL A 169 14.87 -31.24 17.24
C VAL A 169 15.86 -32.41 17.16
N ALA A 170 15.51 -33.46 16.42
CA ALA A 170 16.35 -34.65 16.24
C ALA A 170 17.39 -34.51 15.11
N GLY A 171 17.19 -33.58 14.17
CA GLY A 171 18.12 -33.31 13.07
C GLY A 171 19.08 -32.15 13.37
N LEU A 172 20.04 -31.86 12.47
CA LEU A 172 20.98 -30.74 12.59
C LEU A 172 20.41 -29.42 12.03
N GLY A 173 19.16 -29.10 12.39
CA GLY A 173 18.43 -27.94 11.88
C GLY A 173 18.50 -26.69 12.77
N PHE A 174 17.84 -25.63 12.30
CA PHE A 174 17.62 -24.41 13.08
C PHE A 174 16.92 -24.73 14.42
N GLN A 175 15.88 -25.56 14.39
CA GLN A 175 15.15 -25.94 15.61
C GLN A 175 16.05 -26.67 16.64
N HIS A 176 16.95 -27.55 16.19
CA HIS A 176 17.93 -28.20 17.07
C HIS A 176 18.94 -27.21 17.64
N SER A 177 19.43 -26.29 16.82
CA SER A 177 20.38 -25.26 17.25
C SER A 177 19.80 -24.35 18.33
N VAL A 178 18.50 -24.02 18.24
CA VAL A 178 17.82 -23.20 19.25
C VAL A 178 17.43 -24.01 20.48
N LEU A 179 16.76 -25.16 20.30
CA LEU A 179 16.17 -25.90 21.42
C LEU A 179 17.15 -26.83 22.15
N VAL A 180 18.12 -27.40 21.45
CA VAL A 180 19.10 -28.36 22.03
C VAL A 180 20.41 -27.67 22.35
N LEU A 181 20.90 -26.83 21.43
CA LEU A 181 22.17 -26.12 21.61
C LEU A 181 22.01 -24.76 22.31
N CYS A 182 20.78 -24.35 22.63
CA CYS A 182 20.46 -23.08 23.32
C CYS A 182 21.13 -21.86 22.69
N ARG A 183 21.30 -21.85 21.35
CA ARG A 183 21.87 -20.69 20.66
C ARG A 183 20.84 -19.56 20.63
N HIS A 184 21.19 -18.44 21.24
CA HIS A 184 20.39 -17.22 21.25
C HIS A 184 21.04 -16.19 20.31
N GLY A 185 20.23 -15.61 19.42
CA GLY A 185 20.65 -14.55 18.51
C GLY A 185 20.98 -15.02 17.10
N PHE A 186 20.27 -14.43 16.14
CA PHE A 186 20.79 -14.09 14.82
C PHE A 186 20.85 -12.57 14.76
#